data_AF-A0A8H7TM47-F1
#
_entry.id   AF-A0A8H7TM47-F1
#
_cell.length_a   1.000
_cell.length_b   1.000
_cell.length_c   1.000
_cell.angle_alpha   90.00
_cell.angle_beta   90.00
_cell.angle_gamma   90.00
#
_symmetry.space_group_name_H-M   'P 1'
#
loop_
_entity.id
_entity.type
_entity.pdbx_description
1 polymer ?
#
loop_
_entity_poly.entity_id
_entity_poly.type
_entity_poly.pdbx_seq_one_letter_code
_entity_poly.pdbx_strand_id
1 'polypeptide(L)'
;MLDPHAEWNQLMYNEATQFGSWAAENKQSMTLGGIQTTTIYNGNSLKGKFSNGTQFEWKYMASSAASFKRANITSGEDLFTLFGLADKEQQDQQEAIKKRALDNQTTTTPQYVPYSSYPKNPIITQANFTRGGVVSGYLLSENSTGVLSLPSFSSRDDYTESAEEFSVAVTEFISEARKAGTKKIVIDLSGNGGGNIMLGYDVFRQFFPKKDPTALSRSRATPLFDLLGRVVEQSGKLVDGSSETEFLQQLQAAFANAGDLNTNNTLTADGKHWTSWKDFAGPLEINGDNFTKAWKYDMSLPVNYAPFETYNITGYGSNEATYDEAFSPNDIIILYDGYCGSTCSIFSNLMKNVGGVKNVAVGGIPQNGPMQAVAGTRGSQVRQHDSMAQVAELVRSGLLDSQNGSREALRSELGLTLAQVEDIPSTRQAPWRVGMALNILDQVSTGNLEIPYQFVYEAANCRLFYTIDMIRDVTVLWEAAAKVAGGDTSACVPGSVDGPGSERNKPLVESPGFSHDDIWKNANSTKLLAVNNTSGGGNDDSESSASRMTMAASVFVVSFLTALLL
;
A
#
# COMPACT_ATOMS: atom_id res chain seq x y z
N MET A 1 3.76 -9.72 -4.75
CA MET A 1 2.30 -9.54 -4.55
C MET A 1 1.74 -10.85 -4.00
N LEU A 2 0.46 -10.93 -3.68
CA LEU A 2 -0.13 -12.16 -3.12
C LEU A 2 -0.72 -13.12 -4.16
N ASP A 3 -0.84 -12.70 -5.43
CA ASP A 3 -1.51 -13.45 -6.49
C ASP A 3 -0.60 -13.58 -7.74
N PRO A 4 -0.39 -14.78 -8.30
CA PRO A 4 0.47 -15.00 -9.46
C PRO A 4 0.02 -14.30 -10.74
N HIS A 5 -1.28 -14.09 -10.95
CA HIS A 5 -1.77 -13.33 -12.10
C HIS A 5 -1.41 -11.85 -11.96
N ALA A 6 -1.57 -11.30 -10.76
CA ALA A 6 -1.18 -9.92 -10.50
C ALA A 6 0.34 -9.75 -10.65
N GLU A 7 1.16 -10.69 -10.16
CA GLU A 7 2.62 -10.67 -10.39
C GLU A 7 3.00 -10.76 -11.87
N TRP A 8 2.29 -11.58 -12.64
CA TRP A 8 2.47 -11.65 -14.09
C TRP A 8 2.22 -10.29 -14.75
N ASN A 9 1.20 -9.54 -14.33
CA ASN A 9 0.95 -8.20 -14.84
C ASN A 9 2.11 -7.24 -14.54
N GLN A 10 2.74 -7.35 -13.37
CA GLN A 10 3.90 -6.52 -13.01
C GLN A 10 5.14 -6.84 -13.82
N LEU A 11 5.16 -7.91 -14.61
CA LEU A 11 6.24 -8.14 -15.56
C LEU A 11 6.10 -7.25 -16.80
N MET A 12 4.93 -6.70 -17.07
CA MET A 12 4.66 -5.97 -18.31
C MET A 12 4.57 -4.48 -18.06
N TYR A 13 4.87 -3.69 -19.09
CA TYR A 13 4.65 -2.24 -19.05
C TYR A 13 3.18 -1.93 -18.72
N ASN A 14 2.99 -1.07 -17.72
CA ASN A 14 1.70 -0.54 -17.33
C ASN A 14 1.79 0.97 -17.14
N GLU A 15 1.15 1.73 -18.02
CA GLU A 15 1.16 3.20 -17.99
C GLU A 15 0.50 3.76 -16.72
N ALA A 16 -0.50 3.06 -16.17
CA ALA A 16 -1.21 3.46 -14.95
C ALA A 16 -0.26 3.57 -13.74
N THR A 17 0.73 2.67 -13.65
CA THR A 17 1.75 2.69 -12.58
C THR A 17 2.65 3.92 -12.62
N GLN A 18 2.73 4.63 -13.76
CA GLN A 18 3.47 5.88 -13.87
C GLN A 18 2.74 7.08 -13.26
N PHE A 19 1.43 6.98 -13.03
CA PHE A 19 0.65 8.01 -12.33
C PHE A 19 0.61 7.78 -10.82
N GLY A 20 0.89 6.56 -10.35
CA GLY A 20 0.86 6.18 -8.94
C GLY A 20 2.07 6.65 -8.12
N SER A 21 1.96 6.57 -6.79
CA SER A 21 3.01 6.96 -5.82
C SER A 21 4.36 6.25 -6.03
N TRP A 22 4.36 5.02 -6.55
CA TRP A 22 5.58 4.26 -6.88
C TRP A 22 6.35 4.77 -8.10
N ALA A 23 5.77 5.67 -8.88
CA ALA A 23 6.46 6.27 -10.02
C ALA A 23 7.60 7.21 -9.57
N ALA A 24 7.60 7.67 -8.30
CA ALA A 24 8.68 8.45 -7.70
C ALA A 24 9.99 7.65 -7.54
N GLU A 25 9.89 6.34 -7.26
CA GLU A 25 11.05 5.47 -7.06
C GLU A 25 11.59 4.92 -8.39
N ASN A 26 10.71 4.64 -9.35
CA ASN A 26 11.08 4.11 -10.67
C ASN A 26 11.34 5.23 -11.69
N LYS A 27 12.45 5.95 -11.52
CA LYS A 27 12.96 6.99 -12.45
C LYS A 27 13.46 6.45 -13.80
N GLN A 28 13.11 5.23 -14.19
CA GLN A 28 13.63 4.60 -15.40
C GLN A 28 12.70 4.82 -16.58
N SER A 29 13.29 5.07 -17.75
CA SER A 29 12.58 5.24 -19.02
C SER A 29 11.82 3.96 -19.35
N MET A 30 10.53 3.94 -19.02
CA MET A 30 9.63 2.84 -19.30
C MET A 30 9.29 2.85 -20.79
N THR A 31 9.73 1.82 -21.51
CA THR A 31 9.47 1.67 -22.94
C THR A 31 8.32 0.68 -23.15
N LEU A 32 7.37 1.02 -24.02
CA LEU A 32 6.30 0.12 -24.44
C LEU A 32 6.92 -1.19 -24.96
N GLY A 33 6.50 -2.35 -24.43
CA GLY A 33 7.07 -3.67 -24.77
C GLY A 33 8.29 -4.12 -23.95
N GLY A 34 8.67 -3.38 -22.91
CA GLY A 34 9.66 -3.82 -21.91
C GLY A 34 9.08 -4.81 -20.88
N ILE A 35 9.96 -5.67 -20.34
CA ILE A 35 9.64 -6.53 -19.18
C ILE A 35 10.24 -5.91 -17.91
N GLN A 36 9.41 -5.70 -16.90
CA GLN A 36 9.76 -5.09 -15.62
C GLN A 36 10.45 -6.08 -14.65
N THR A 37 10.95 -5.53 -13.54
CA THR A 37 11.65 -6.26 -12.46
C THR A 37 10.78 -7.37 -11.87
N THR A 38 11.40 -8.51 -11.55
CA THR A 38 10.80 -9.53 -10.68
C THR A 38 11.16 -9.22 -9.23
N THR A 39 10.21 -9.29 -8.30
CA THR A 39 10.51 -9.21 -6.85
C THR A 39 11.14 -10.50 -6.31
N ILE A 40 11.06 -11.58 -7.10
CA ILE A 40 11.66 -12.88 -6.78
C ILE A 40 12.94 -13.01 -7.59
N TYR A 41 14.07 -13.21 -6.91
CA TYR A 41 15.34 -13.48 -7.56
C TYR A 41 15.32 -14.90 -8.16
N ASN A 42 15.15 -14.97 -9.48
CA ASN A 42 15.03 -16.23 -10.22
C ASN A 42 16.37 -16.71 -10.82
N GLY A 43 17.49 -16.32 -10.21
CA GLY A 43 18.85 -16.62 -10.68
C GLY A 43 19.53 -15.41 -11.35
N ASN A 44 20.60 -15.65 -12.12
CA ASN A 44 21.43 -14.58 -12.71
C ASN A 44 20.84 -13.93 -13.97
N SER A 45 19.81 -14.52 -14.57
CA SER A 45 19.23 -14.06 -15.82
C SER A 45 17.78 -14.54 -16.02
N LEU A 46 16.95 -13.74 -16.67
CA LEU A 46 15.66 -14.16 -17.23
C LEU A 46 15.87 -14.77 -18.63
N LYS A 47 15.34 -15.98 -18.85
CA LYS A 47 15.41 -16.68 -20.14
C LYS A 47 14.02 -16.92 -20.70
N GLY A 48 13.85 -16.80 -22.00
CA GLY A 48 12.57 -17.08 -22.63
C GLY A 48 12.66 -17.32 -24.13
N LYS A 49 11.51 -17.64 -24.72
CA LYS A 49 11.35 -17.92 -26.15
C LYS A 49 10.11 -17.22 -26.69
N PHE A 50 10.27 -16.45 -27.76
CA PHE A 50 9.17 -15.80 -28.47
C PHE A 50 8.39 -16.80 -29.33
N SER A 51 7.17 -16.45 -29.74
CA SER A 51 6.30 -17.28 -30.57
C SER A 51 6.91 -17.62 -31.94
N ASN A 52 7.74 -16.74 -32.50
CA ASN A 52 8.49 -16.97 -33.73
C ASN A 52 9.71 -17.92 -33.55
N GLY A 53 9.95 -18.39 -32.33
CA GLY A 53 11.00 -19.35 -32.01
C GLY A 53 12.31 -18.74 -31.52
N THR A 54 12.51 -17.42 -31.60
CA THR A 54 13.73 -16.78 -31.11
C THR A 54 13.81 -16.85 -29.59
N GLN A 55 15.02 -16.99 -29.06
CA GLN A 55 15.28 -17.09 -27.62
C GLN A 55 15.94 -15.81 -27.12
N PHE A 56 15.74 -15.50 -25.85
CA PHE A 56 16.42 -14.41 -25.17
C PHE A 56 16.98 -14.86 -23.82
N GLU A 57 18.08 -14.22 -23.41
CA GLU A 57 18.63 -14.29 -22.06
C GLU A 57 18.98 -12.86 -21.64
N TRP A 58 18.31 -12.37 -20.60
CA TRP A 58 18.56 -11.04 -20.04
C TRP A 58 19.17 -11.20 -18.66
N LYS A 59 20.38 -10.69 -18.48
CA LYS A 59 21.04 -10.74 -17.18
C LYS A 59 20.34 -9.78 -16.23
N TYR A 60 20.05 -10.25 -15.02
CA TYR A 60 19.59 -9.34 -13.99
C TYR A 60 20.76 -8.43 -13.59
N MET A 61 20.57 -7.11 -13.69
CA MET A 61 21.58 -6.11 -13.37
C MET A 61 21.13 -5.28 -12.18
N ALA A 62 21.97 -5.15 -11.16
CA ALA A 62 21.70 -4.22 -10.08
C ALA A 62 22.15 -2.81 -10.44
N SER A 63 21.30 -1.82 -10.18
CA SER A 63 21.64 -0.40 -10.28
C SER A 63 21.56 0.26 -8.91
N SER A 64 22.42 1.25 -8.68
CA SER A 64 22.39 2.09 -7.48
C SER A 64 22.51 3.55 -7.91
N ALA A 65 21.78 4.45 -7.23
CA ALA A 65 21.98 5.89 -7.38
C ALA A 65 23.37 6.32 -6.90
N ALA A 66 23.97 5.56 -5.98
CA ALA A 66 25.32 5.78 -5.47
C ALA A 66 26.37 5.07 -6.35
N SER A 67 27.46 5.76 -6.66
CA SER A 67 28.58 5.13 -7.37
C SER A 67 29.47 4.35 -6.41
N PHE A 68 29.36 3.02 -6.39
CA PHE A 68 30.20 2.15 -5.55
C PHE A 68 31.69 2.30 -5.87
N LYS A 69 32.02 2.51 -7.16
CA LYS A 69 33.39 2.78 -7.60
C LYS A 69 33.95 4.06 -6.99
N ARG A 70 33.20 5.16 -6.98
CA ARG A 70 33.64 6.43 -6.38
C ARG A 70 33.68 6.37 -4.85
N ALA A 71 32.75 5.61 -4.27
CA ALA A 71 32.70 5.35 -2.84
C ALA A 71 33.80 4.37 -2.36
N ASN A 72 34.55 3.75 -3.28
CA ASN A 72 35.52 2.68 -3.03
C ASN A 72 34.92 1.49 -2.28
N ILE A 73 33.66 1.16 -2.58
CA ILE A 73 32.96 0.00 -2.03
C ILE A 73 33.34 -1.21 -2.87
N THR A 74 34.08 -2.15 -2.28
CA THR A 74 34.62 -3.33 -2.97
C THR A 74 34.26 -4.64 -2.28
N SER A 75 33.73 -4.58 -1.06
CA SER A 75 33.36 -5.73 -0.24
C SER A 75 32.01 -5.52 0.47
N GLY A 76 31.47 -6.60 1.03
CA GLY A 76 30.32 -6.52 1.93
C GLY A 76 30.61 -5.74 3.22
N GLU A 77 31.88 -5.70 3.66
CA GLU A 77 32.33 -4.94 4.84
C GLU A 77 32.36 -3.43 4.58
N ASP A 78 32.71 -3.01 3.36
CA ASP A 78 32.62 -1.61 2.95
C ASP A 78 31.16 -1.13 2.91
N LEU A 79 30.25 -1.99 2.43
CA LEU A 79 28.80 -1.74 2.49
C LEU A 79 28.31 -1.69 3.94
N PHE A 80 28.77 -2.61 4.79
CA PHE A 80 28.44 -2.64 6.21
C PHE A 80 28.87 -1.36 6.92
N THR A 81 30.06 -0.84 6.61
CA THR A 81 30.57 0.42 7.18
C THR A 81 29.73 1.62 6.72
N LEU A 82 29.25 1.62 5.47
CA LEU A 82 28.45 2.72 4.92
C LEU A 82 27.01 2.77 5.44
N PHE A 83 26.36 1.62 5.60
CA PHE A 83 24.94 1.51 5.95
C PHE A 83 24.67 1.04 7.39
N GLY A 84 25.69 0.57 8.10
CA GLY A 84 25.62 0.21 9.53
C GLY A 84 25.52 1.45 10.43
N LEU A 85 25.27 1.23 11.72
CA LEU A 85 25.34 2.33 12.68
C LEU A 85 26.78 2.70 13.00
N ALA A 86 27.01 4.00 13.01
CA ALA A 86 28.29 4.62 13.24
C ALA A 86 28.30 5.37 14.57
N ASP A 87 29.35 5.17 15.37
CA ASP A 87 29.71 6.14 16.41
C ASP A 87 30.11 7.50 15.79
N LYS A 88 30.39 8.52 16.62
CA LYS A 88 30.72 9.86 16.11
C LYS A 88 31.91 9.86 15.14
N GLU A 89 32.87 8.96 15.29
CA GLU A 89 34.08 8.89 14.45
C GLU A 89 33.78 8.19 13.11
N GLN A 90 32.89 7.20 13.14
CA GLN A 90 32.38 6.51 11.95
C GLN A 90 31.36 7.35 11.16
N GLN A 91 30.69 8.33 11.79
CA GLN A 91 29.74 9.24 11.12
C GLN A 91 30.46 10.15 10.13
N ASP A 92 31.63 10.67 10.49
CA ASP A 92 32.46 11.48 9.59
C ASP A 92 32.97 10.65 8.40
N GLN A 93 33.30 9.36 8.62
CA GLN A 93 33.67 8.44 7.55
C GLN A 93 32.48 8.13 6.62
N GLN A 94 31.28 7.91 7.16
CA GLN A 94 30.06 7.71 6.37
C GLN A 94 29.71 8.94 5.54
N GLU A 95 29.75 10.14 6.12
CA GLU A 95 29.53 11.39 5.40
C GLU A 95 30.58 11.61 4.30
N ALA A 96 31.85 11.31 4.57
CA ALA A 96 32.90 11.36 3.55
C ALA A 96 32.67 10.35 2.41
N ILE A 97 32.24 9.12 2.71
CA ILE A 97 31.90 8.10 1.70
C ILE A 97 30.66 8.52 0.89
N LYS A 98 29.59 8.98 1.55
CA LYS A 98 28.37 9.50 0.87
C LYS A 98 28.70 10.64 -0.06
N LYS A 99 29.49 11.61 0.40
CA LYS A 99 29.93 12.77 -0.41
C LYS A 99 30.74 12.32 -1.63
N ARG A 100 31.63 11.33 -1.50
CA ARG A 100 32.33 10.71 -2.64
C ARG A 100 31.39 9.95 -3.58
N ALA A 101 30.35 9.31 -3.05
CA ALA A 101 29.41 8.50 -3.82
C ALA A 101 28.44 9.35 -4.67
N LEU A 102 27.99 10.49 -4.13
CA LEU A 102 26.90 11.35 -4.64
C LEU A 102 27.35 12.58 -5.44
N ASP A 103 28.65 12.84 -5.62
CA ASP A 103 29.13 14.09 -6.22
C ASP A 103 28.63 14.30 -7.67
N ASN A 104 28.00 15.48 -7.89
CA ASN A 104 27.38 16.01 -9.11
C ASN A 104 26.91 14.96 -10.14
N GLN A 105 25.89 14.16 -9.78
CA GLN A 105 24.94 13.78 -10.83
C GLN A 105 24.24 15.07 -11.26
N THR A 106 24.51 15.53 -12.49
CA THR A 106 23.55 16.37 -13.20
C THR A 106 22.22 15.64 -13.10
N THR A 107 21.30 16.19 -12.31
CA THR A 107 19.90 15.81 -12.35
C THR A 107 19.40 16.17 -13.73
N THR A 108 19.60 15.29 -14.70
CA THR A 108 18.81 15.30 -15.92
C THR A 108 17.40 15.07 -15.43
N THR A 109 16.59 16.14 -15.43
CA THR A 109 15.15 16.04 -15.26
C THR A 109 14.70 14.94 -16.22
N PRO A 110 14.14 13.82 -15.73
CA PRO A 110 13.71 12.74 -16.61
C PRO A 110 12.81 13.35 -17.68
N GLN A 111 13.16 13.20 -18.95
CA GLN A 111 12.24 13.57 -20.01
C GLN A 111 11.01 12.68 -19.83
N TYR A 112 9.93 13.32 -19.41
CA TYR A 112 8.64 12.70 -19.25
C TYR A 112 8.21 12.09 -20.58
N VAL A 113 8.14 10.77 -20.64
CA VAL A 113 7.59 10.06 -21.79
C VAL A 113 6.12 10.46 -21.86
N PRO A 114 5.63 11.05 -22.97
CA PRO A 114 4.24 11.44 -23.07
C PRO A 114 3.34 10.22 -22.91
N TYR A 115 2.34 10.32 -22.02
CA TYR A 115 1.29 9.32 -21.93
C TYR A 115 0.60 9.16 -23.28
N SER A 116 0.71 7.97 -23.85
CA SER A 116 0.25 7.71 -25.20
C SER A 116 -1.11 7.03 -25.21
N SER A 117 -1.45 6.28 -24.15
CA SER A 117 -2.67 5.47 -24.13
C SER A 117 -3.87 6.15 -23.44
N TYR A 118 -3.64 7.16 -22.61
CA TYR A 118 -4.71 7.91 -21.93
C TYR A 118 -5.22 9.10 -22.76
N PRO A 119 -6.53 9.40 -22.75
CA PRO A 119 -7.04 10.59 -23.40
C PRO A 119 -6.45 11.87 -22.82
N LYS A 120 -6.12 12.83 -23.68
CA LYS A 120 -5.46 14.09 -23.33
C LYS A 120 -6.42 15.18 -22.83
N ASN A 121 -7.72 14.92 -22.88
CA ASN A 121 -8.79 15.85 -22.61
C ASN A 121 -9.75 15.33 -21.52
N PRO A 122 -9.26 15.09 -20.29
CA PRO A 122 -10.15 14.84 -19.16
C PRO A 122 -11.12 16.02 -18.99
N ILE A 123 -12.36 15.73 -18.61
CA ILE A 123 -13.36 16.75 -18.27
C ILE A 123 -13.09 17.37 -16.91
N ILE A 124 -12.43 16.61 -16.02
CA ILE A 124 -12.04 17.01 -14.67
C ILE A 124 -10.63 16.50 -14.41
N THR A 125 -9.80 17.33 -13.81
CA THR A 125 -8.50 16.94 -13.23
C THR A 125 -8.37 17.59 -11.88
N GLN A 126 -7.71 16.92 -10.93
CA GLN A 126 -7.24 17.58 -9.73
C GLN A 126 -6.45 18.86 -10.09
N ALA A 127 -6.66 19.93 -9.31
CA ALA A 127 -5.96 21.20 -9.50
C ALA A 127 -4.44 21.02 -9.48
N ASN A 128 -3.71 21.96 -10.10
CA ASN A 128 -2.23 21.98 -10.18
C ASN A 128 -1.57 20.85 -10.98
N PHE A 129 -2.33 19.92 -11.58
CA PHE A 129 -1.79 18.92 -12.50
C PHE A 129 -2.03 19.30 -13.96
N THR A 130 -0.93 19.38 -14.73
CA THR A 130 -1.01 19.70 -16.16
C THR A 130 -1.25 18.48 -17.07
N ARG A 131 -1.36 17.27 -16.50
CA ARG A 131 -1.50 15.98 -17.24
C ARG A 131 -2.25 14.89 -16.45
N GLY A 132 -3.44 15.19 -15.95
CA GLY A 132 -4.37 14.17 -15.42
C GLY A 132 -4.27 13.82 -13.94
N GLY A 133 -3.25 14.29 -13.22
CA GLY A 133 -3.17 14.15 -11.75
C GLY A 133 -3.37 12.73 -11.20
N VAL A 134 -3.64 12.64 -9.89
CA VAL A 134 -4.08 11.39 -9.26
C VAL A 134 -5.61 11.25 -9.23
N VAL A 135 -6.32 12.25 -9.78
CA VAL A 135 -7.76 12.22 -10.09
C VAL A 135 -8.00 12.77 -11.49
N SER A 136 -8.56 11.94 -12.37
CA SER A 136 -9.04 12.35 -13.70
C SER A 136 -10.43 11.79 -14.00
N GLY A 137 -11.29 12.65 -14.53
CA GLY A 137 -12.64 12.31 -15.00
C GLY A 137 -12.76 12.36 -16.52
N TYR A 138 -13.42 11.37 -17.11
CA TYR A 138 -13.69 11.30 -18.56
C TYR A 138 -15.15 10.94 -18.84
N LEU A 139 -15.64 11.33 -20.02
CA LEU A 139 -16.93 10.90 -20.56
C LEU A 139 -16.70 10.20 -21.91
N LEU A 140 -17.12 8.95 -22.00
CA LEU A 140 -17.05 8.16 -23.23
C LEU A 140 -18.41 8.20 -23.94
N SER A 141 -18.40 8.67 -25.19
CA SER A 141 -19.62 8.93 -25.98
C SER A 141 -20.35 7.66 -26.40
N GLU A 142 -19.64 6.56 -26.65
CA GLU A 142 -20.24 5.36 -27.27
C GLU A 142 -21.17 4.58 -26.31
N ASN A 143 -21.06 4.77 -24.99
CA ASN A 143 -21.78 3.96 -24.00
C ASN A 143 -22.38 4.77 -22.84
N SER A 144 -22.50 6.10 -22.96
CA SER A 144 -22.90 6.99 -21.85
C SER A 144 -22.14 6.66 -20.56
N THR A 145 -20.83 6.45 -20.67
CA THR A 145 -19.98 5.95 -19.58
C THR A 145 -19.13 7.09 -19.04
N GLY A 146 -19.22 7.35 -17.74
CA GLY A 146 -18.24 8.16 -17.03
C GLY A 146 -17.08 7.29 -16.56
N VAL A 147 -15.86 7.80 -16.62
CA VAL A 147 -14.68 7.12 -16.09
C VAL A 147 -13.98 8.01 -15.07
N LEU A 148 -13.80 7.48 -13.86
CA LEU A 148 -12.97 8.08 -12.82
C LEU A 148 -11.67 7.28 -12.70
N SER A 149 -10.58 7.86 -13.15
CA SER A 149 -9.23 7.29 -13.00
C SER A 149 -8.61 7.76 -11.69
N LEU A 150 -8.28 6.81 -10.81
CA LEU A 150 -7.62 7.04 -9.52
C LEU A 150 -6.39 6.13 -9.45
N PRO A 151 -5.26 6.50 -10.06
CA PRO A 151 -4.03 5.72 -9.99
C PRO A 151 -3.29 5.85 -8.64
N SER A 152 -3.78 6.68 -7.72
CA SER A 152 -3.24 6.82 -6.37
C SER A 152 -4.25 7.51 -5.45
N PHE A 153 -4.12 7.31 -4.14
CA PHE A 153 -4.77 8.14 -3.10
C PHE A 153 -3.76 9.11 -2.44
N SER A 154 -2.63 9.37 -3.11
CA SER A 154 -1.63 10.35 -2.69
C SER A 154 -0.79 10.75 -3.90
N SER A 155 -0.26 11.96 -3.90
CA SER A 155 0.47 12.43 -5.06
C SER A 155 1.95 12.08 -5.08
N ARG A 156 2.58 12.52 -6.17
CA ARG A 156 3.95 12.27 -6.56
C ARG A 156 4.79 13.48 -6.16
N ASP A 157 5.61 13.29 -5.13
CA ASP A 157 6.76 14.13 -4.76
C ASP A 157 6.53 15.40 -3.90
N ASP A 158 5.32 15.74 -3.45
CA ASP A 158 5.15 16.75 -2.40
C ASP A 158 3.92 16.43 -1.53
N TYR A 159 4.13 16.16 -0.25
CA TYR A 159 3.05 15.91 0.72
C TYR A 159 2.24 17.18 1.06
N THR A 160 2.40 18.24 0.26
CA THR A 160 1.75 19.55 0.38
C THR A 160 0.42 19.64 -0.35
N GLU A 161 0.01 18.59 -1.05
CA GLU A 161 -1.30 18.55 -1.71
C GLU A 161 -2.45 18.41 -0.71
N SER A 162 -3.46 19.26 -0.83
CA SER A 162 -4.61 19.21 0.05
C SER A 162 -5.50 18.03 -0.32
N ALA A 163 -5.84 17.20 0.68
CA ALA A 163 -6.86 16.17 0.55
C ALA A 163 -8.21 16.75 0.04
N GLU A 164 -8.42 18.05 0.26
CA GLU A 164 -9.55 18.81 -0.24
C GLU A 164 -9.57 18.89 -1.78
N GLU A 165 -8.46 19.25 -2.44
CA GLU A 165 -8.41 19.33 -3.91
C GLU A 165 -8.73 17.99 -4.57
N PHE A 166 -8.25 16.89 -3.99
CA PHE A 166 -8.59 15.53 -4.42
C PHE A 166 -10.09 15.27 -4.28
N SER A 167 -10.64 15.55 -3.09
CA SER A 167 -12.06 15.34 -2.78
C SER A 167 -12.97 16.14 -3.73
N VAL A 168 -12.64 17.41 -3.98
CA VAL A 168 -13.40 18.30 -4.85
C VAL A 168 -13.42 17.77 -6.28
N ALA A 169 -12.28 17.32 -6.83
CA ALA A 169 -12.22 16.76 -8.18
C ALA A 169 -13.13 15.52 -8.33
N VAL A 170 -13.22 14.67 -7.30
CA VAL A 170 -14.15 13.53 -7.31
C VAL A 170 -15.61 14.00 -7.30
N THR A 171 -15.94 15.00 -6.48
CA THR A 171 -17.29 15.58 -6.41
C THR A 171 -17.70 16.20 -7.74
N GLU A 172 -16.79 16.94 -8.37
CA GLU A 172 -17.02 17.55 -9.69
C GLU A 172 -17.22 16.48 -10.76
N PHE A 173 -16.41 15.40 -10.77
CA PHE A 173 -16.62 14.29 -11.69
C PHE A 173 -18.02 13.69 -11.54
N ILE A 174 -18.45 13.39 -10.30
CA ILE A 174 -19.79 12.84 -10.05
C ILE A 174 -20.88 13.80 -10.56
N SER A 175 -20.72 15.10 -10.32
CA SER A 175 -21.65 16.14 -10.77
C SER A 175 -21.73 16.21 -12.30
N GLU A 176 -20.59 16.27 -12.99
CA GLU A 176 -20.54 16.34 -14.46
C GLU A 176 -21.03 15.06 -15.12
N ALA A 177 -20.68 13.89 -14.58
CA ALA A 177 -21.18 12.61 -15.05
C ALA A 177 -22.71 12.53 -14.96
N ARG A 178 -23.31 13.04 -13.87
CA ARG A 178 -24.78 13.13 -13.75
C ARG A 178 -25.38 14.10 -14.75
N LYS A 179 -24.82 15.30 -14.90
CA LYS A 179 -25.30 16.31 -15.86
C LYS A 179 -25.26 15.79 -17.29
N ALA A 180 -24.23 15.03 -17.64
CA ALA A 180 -24.08 14.38 -18.93
C ALA A 180 -25.04 13.18 -19.14
N GLY A 181 -25.81 12.80 -18.12
CA GLY A 181 -26.76 11.70 -18.21
C GLY A 181 -26.10 10.32 -18.31
N THR A 182 -24.88 10.17 -17.79
CA THR A 182 -24.16 8.89 -17.79
C THR A 182 -24.98 7.79 -17.14
N LYS A 183 -24.87 6.59 -17.70
CA LYS A 183 -25.59 5.38 -17.26
C LYS A 183 -24.69 4.41 -16.55
N LYS A 184 -23.38 4.54 -16.72
CA LYS A 184 -22.38 3.64 -16.17
C LYS A 184 -21.18 4.44 -15.70
N ILE A 185 -20.59 4.01 -14.60
CA ILE A 185 -19.34 4.56 -14.08
C ILE A 185 -18.30 3.46 -14.01
N VAL A 186 -17.16 3.69 -14.66
CA VAL A 186 -15.95 2.89 -14.46
C VAL A 186 -15.07 3.64 -13.48
N ILE A 187 -14.70 3.00 -12.38
CA ILE A 187 -13.67 3.51 -11.47
C ILE A 187 -12.40 2.70 -11.77
N ASP A 188 -11.42 3.35 -12.39
CA ASP A 188 -10.17 2.71 -12.76
C ASP A 188 -9.14 2.88 -11.64
N LEU A 189 -8.78 1.77 -11.00
CA LEU A 189 -7.77 1.67 -9.94
C LEU A 189 -6.49 0.97 -10.42
N SER A 190 -6.30 0.86 -11.73
CA SER A 190 -5.06 0.31 -12.30
C SER A 190 -3.85 1.08 -11.78
N GLY A 191 -2.80 0.38 -11.36
CA GLY A 191 -1.59 0.96 -10.80
C GLY A 191 -1.74 1.62 -9.42
N ASN A 192 -2.92 1.54 -8.76
CA ASN A 192 -3.15 2.23 -7.49
C ASN A 192 -2.55 1.51 -6.28
N GLY A 193 -1.38 1.97 -5.82
CA GLY A 193 -0.71 1.42 -4.64
C GLY A 193 -1.28 1.85 -3.28
N GLY A 194 -2.27 2.76 -3.27
CA GLY A 194 -2.85 3.36 -2.08
C GLY A 194 -2.44 4.82 -1.88
N GLY A 195 -2.36 5.29 -0.63
CA GLY A 195 -2.05 6.68 -0.31
C GLY A 195 -2.61 7.10 1.05
N ASN A 196 -3.25 8.27 1.14
CA ASN A 196 -3.93 8.71 2.35
C ASN A 196 -5.19 7.88 2.58
N ILE A 197 -5.25 7.16 3.71
CA ILE A 197 -6.37 6.27 4.08
C ILE A 197 -7.72 6.99 4.00
N MET A 198 -7.78 8.25 4.46
CA MET A 198 -9.04 9.00 4.59
C MET A 198 -9.65 9.36 3.24
N LEU A 199 -8.83 9.53 2.20
CA LEU A 199 -9.34 9.71 0.83
C LEU A 199 -10.06 8.46 0.31
N GLY A 200 -9.62 7.26 0.71
CA GLY A 200 -10.34 6.03 0.36
C GLY A 200 -11.75 5.97 0.97
N TYR A 201 -11.88 6.41 2.22
CA TYR A 201 -13.18 6.53 2.88
C TYR A 201 -14.03 7.63 2.27
N ASP A 202 -13.42 8.77 1.97
CA ASP A 202 -14.12 9.91 1.39
C ASP A 202 -14.72 9.59 0.02
N VAL A 203 -13.94 9.04 -0.92
CA VAL A 203 -14.47 8.65 -2.24
C VAL A 203 -15.62 7.66 -2.11
N PHE A 204 -15.52 6.68 -1.19
CA PHE A 204 -16.64 5.77 -0.93
C PHE A 204 -17.89 6.53 -0.48
N ARG A 205 -17.75 7.48 0.46
CA ARG A 205 -18.87 8.28 0.98
C ARG A 205 -19.46 9.22 -0.08
N GLN A 206 -18.66 9.72 -1.02
CA GLN A 206 -19.17 10.52 -2.15
C GLN A 206 -20.07 9.70 -3.09
N PHE A 207 -19.76 8.43 -3.33
CA PHE A 207 -20.63 7.53 -4.10
C PHE A 207 -21.80 6.98 -3.27
N PHE A 208 -21.59 6.73 -1.98
CA PHE A 208 -22.55 6.10 -1.06
C PHE A 208 -22.76 6.90 0.23
N PRO A 209 -23.36 8.11 0.16
CA PRO A 209 -23.46 9.06 1.27
C PRO A 209 -24.35 8.59 2.42
N LYS A 210 -25.12 7.52 2.28
CA LYS A 210 -25.96 6.97 3.35
C LYS A 210 -25.44 5.67 3.96
N LYS A 211 -24.33 5.13 3.44
CA LYS A 211 -23.75 3.87 3.95
C LYS A 211 -22.63 4.13 4.95
N ASP A 212 -22.69 3.48 6.10
CA ASP A 212 -21.61 3.48 7.09
C ASP A 212 -20.38 2.76 6.51
N PRO A 213 -19.22 3.43 6.37
CA PRO A 213 -18.05 2.86 5.74
C PRO A 213 -17.30 1.97 6.73
N THR A 214 -17.89 0.83 7.07
CA THR A 214 -17.28 -0.11 8.01
C THR A 214 -16.14 -0.88 7.34
N ALA A 215 -14.90 -0.54 7.71
CA ALA A 215 -13.71 -1.37 7.48
C ALA A 215 -13.02 -1.57 8.83
N LEU A 216 -12.91 -2.84 9.26
CA LEU A 216 -12.40 -3.17 10.58
C LEU A 216 -10.91 -3.44 10.54
N SER A 217 -10.16 -2.76 11.41
CA SER A 217 -8.73 -3.00 11.62
C SER A 217 -8.47 -3.70 12.95
N ARG A 218 -7.33 -4.36 13.06
CA ARG A 218 -6.75 -4.82 14.33
C ARG A 218 -5.23 -4.72 14.29
N SER A 219 -4.61 -4.63 15.45
CA SER A 219 -3.15 -4.61 15.60
C SER A 219 -2.69 -5.81 16.44
N ARG A 220 -1.47 -6.30 16.20
CA ARG A 220 -0.84 -7.23 17.14
C ARG A 220 -0.47 -6.49 18.44
N ALA A 221 -1.05 -6.91 19.55
CA ALA A 221 -0.89 -6.29 20.86
C ALA A 221 0.35 -6.86 21.59
N THR A 222 1.54 -6.44 21.13
CA THR A 222 2.80 -6.79 21.79
C THR A 222 2.94 -6.09 23.17
N PRO A 223 3.80 -6.56 24.08
CA PRO A 223 4.04 -5.88 25.35
C PRO A 223 4.47 -4.40 25.20
N LEU A 224 5.30 -4.09 24.19
CA LEU A 224 5.69 -2.73 23.89
C LEU A 224 4.50 -1.90 23.36
N PHE A 225 3.67 -2.47 22.49
CA PHE A 225 2.47 -1.81 21.98
C PHE A 225 1.50 -1.47 23.12
N ASP A 226 1.26 -2.41 24.03
CA ASP A 226 0.41 -2.18 25.22
C ASP A 226 0.98 -1.06 26.10
N LEU A 227 2.29 -1.09 26.37
CA LEU A 227 2.96 -0.04 27.13
C LEU A 227 2.79 1.34 26.49
N LEU A 228 3.03 1.46 25.17
CA LEU A 228 2.90 2.73 24.46
C LEU A 228 1.47 3.28 24.54
N GLY A 229 0.45 2.44 24.32
CA GLY A 229 -0.93 2.91 24.41
C GLY A 229 -1.37 3.28 25.84
N ARG A 230 -0.88 2.56 26.86
CA ARG A 230 -1.08 2.97 28.27
C ARG A 230 -0.43 4.32 28.56
N VAL A 231 0.77 4.58 28.03
CA VAL A 231 1.43 5.90 28.15
C VAL A 231 0.57 6.98 27.52
N VAL A 232 0.00 6.75 26.33
CA VAL A 232 -0.90 7.71 25.67
C VAL A 232 -2.13 7.99 26.52
N GLU A 233 -2.85 6.95 26.94
CA GLU A 233 -4.07 7.09 27.76
C GLU A 233 -3.80 7.89 29.05
N GLN A 234 -2.72 7.55 29.76
CA GLN A 234 -2.39 8.18 31.04
C GLN A 234 -1.84 9.59 30.86
N SER A 235 -1.04 9.84 29.82
CA SER A 235 -0.58 11.20 29.50
C SER A 235 -1.76 12.14 29.25
N GLY A 236 -2.83 11.66 28.60
CA GLY A 236 -4.03 12.46 28.38
C GLY A 236 -4.75 12.89 29.66
N LYS A 237 -4.88 11.98 30.62
CA LYS A 237 -5.49 12.27 31.93
C LYS A 237 -4.68 13.29 32.74
N LEU A 238 -3.36 13.32 32.57
CA LEU A 238 -2.46 14.24 33.27
C LEU A 238 -2.39 15.64 32.64
N VAL A 239 -2.60 15.78 31.33
CA VAL A 239 -2.67 17.10 30.66
C VAL A 239 -3.84 17.92 31.19
N ASP A 240 -4.99 17.29 31.44
CA ASP A 240 -6.20 17.97 31.93
C ASP A 240 -6.06 18.53 33.36
N GLY A 241 -4.92 18.33 34.03
CA GLY A 241 -4.69 18.77 35.42
C GLY A 241 -3.29 19.26 35.77
N SER A 242 -2.37 19.43 34.81
CA SER A 242 -0.96 19.78 35.09
C SER A 242 -0.51 21.13 34.50
N SER A 243 0.47 21.77 35.17
CA SER A 243 1.14 22.99 34.70
C SER A 243 2.35 22.70 33.80
N GLU A 244 2.68 21.42 33.56
CA GLU A 244 3.78 21.01 32.69
C GLU A 244 3.22 20.44 31.40
N THR A 245 2.86 21.38 30.53
CA THR A 245 2.13 21.13 29.31
C THR A 245 3.00 20.51 28.22
N GLU A 246 4.28 20.89 28.08
CA GLU A 246 5.03 20.59 26.84
C GLU A 246 5.36 19.10 26.61
N PHE A 247 5.88 18.35 27.59
CA PHE A 247 6.23 16.93 27.38
C PHE A 247 4.97 16.08 27.15
N LEU A 248 3.95 16.27 27.98
CA LEU A 248 2.70 15.54 27.86
C LEU A 248 1.96 15.92 26.56
N GLN A 249 2.00 17.19 26.15
CA GLN A 249 1.50 17.62 24.84
C GLN A 249 2.33 17.05 23.68
N GLN A 250 3.65 16.93 23.82
CA GLN A 250 4.51 16.30 22.80
C GLN A 250 4.19 14.81 22.67
N LEU A 251 3.96 14.09 23.76
CA LEU A 251 3.46 12.72 23.72
C LEU A 251 2.09 12.67 23.03
N GLN A 252 1.14 13.48 23.49
CA GLN A 252 -0.17 13.54 22.86
C GLN A 252 -0.08 13.86 21.37
N ALA A 253 0.78 14.79 20.94
CA ALA A 253 0.97 15.13 19.53
C ALA A 253 1.64 13.99 18.74
N ALA A 254 2.64 13.31 19.32
CA ALA A 254 3.30 12.16 18.70
C ALA A 254 2.32 11.00 18.46
N PHE A 255 1.30 10.87 19.31
CA PHE A 255 0.29 9.81 19.24
C PHE A 255 -1.09 10.26 18.77
N ALA A 256 -1.32 11.57 18.59
CA ALA A 256 -2.57 12.14 18.10
C ALA A 256 -2.96 11.54 16.74
N ASN A 257 -1.97 11.08 15.98
CA ASN A 257 -2.12 10.54 14.63
C ASN A 257 -1.87 9.02 14.58
N ALA A 258 -1.54 8.40 15.72
CA ALA A 258 -1.37 6.97 15.85
C ALA A 258 -2.74 6.34 16.17
N GLY A 259 -3.60 6.21 15.16
CA GLY A 259 -4.96 5.68 15.34
C GLY A 259 -5.00 4.34 16.10
N ASP A 260 -3.98 3.52 15.93
CA ASP A 260 -3.81 2.23 16.62
C ASP A 260 -3.36 2.35 18.09
N LEU A 261 -2.81 3.49 18.51
CA LEU A 261 -2.33 3.76 19.87
C LEU A 261 -3.17 4.82 20.60
N ASN A 262 -4.22 5.34 19.97
CA ASN A 262 -5.09 6.36 20.54
C ASN A 262 -6.57 5.92 20.41
N THR A 263 -7.14 5.48 21.53
CA THR A 263 -8.53 5.02 21.61
C THR A 263 -9.55 6.11 21.30
N ASN A 264 -9.20 7.39 21.39
CA ASN A 264 -10.14 8.46 21.06
C ASN A 264 -10.41 8.53 19.55
N ASN A 265 -9.46 8.08 18.72
CA ASN A 265 -9.58 8.11 17.27
C ASN A 265 -10.26 6.86 16.69
N THR A 266 -10.70 5.95 17.54
CA THR A 266 -11.23 4.66 17.13
C THR A 266 -12.50 4.32 17.87
N LEU A 267 -13.32 3.51 17.22
CA LEU A 267 -14.57 2.98 17.73
C LEU A 267 -14.51 1.47 17.72
N THR A 268 -15.32 0.84 18.56
CA THR A 268 -15.66 -0.57 18.46
C THR A 268 -16.26 -0.89 17.09
N ALA A 269 -16.29 -2.18 16.72
CA ALA A 269 -16.92 -2.61 15.48
C ALA A 269 -18.40 -2.17 15.33
N ASP A 270 -19.12 -2.00 16.44
CA ASP A 270 -20.50 -1.49 16.48
C ASP A 270 -20.62 0.03 16.63
N GLY A 271 -19.50 0.77 16.56
CA GLY A 271 -19.49 2.24 16.52
C GLY A 271 -19.59 2.93 17.87
N LYS A 272 -19.15 2.29 18.96
CA LYS A 272 -19.11 2.88 20.31
C LYS A 272 -17.69 3.29 20.68
N HIS A 273 -17.57 4.30 21.53
CA HIS A 273 -16.29 4.67 22.12
C HIS A 273 -15.82 3.62 23.12
N TRP A 274 -14.50 3.44 23.19
CA TRP A 274 -13.84 2.60 24.18
C TRP A 274 -13.94 3.22 25.57
N THR A 275 -14.02 2.36 26.59
CA THR A 275 -14.04 2.82 28.00
C THR A 275 -12.65 3.01 28.60
N SER A 276 -11.64 2.33 28.03
CA SER A 276 -10.24 2.40 28.45
C SER A 276 -9.32 1.77 27.39
N TRP A 277 -8.02 2.01 27.48
CA TRP A 277 -7.00 1.31 26.71
C TRP A 277 -7.11 -0.21 26.86
N LYS A 278 -7.34 -0.69 28.09
CA LYS A 278 -7.51 -2.13 28.37
C LYS A 278 -8.70 -2.73 27.62
N ASP A 279 -9.79 -1.97 27.46
CA ASP A 279 -10.96 -2.39 26.71
C ASP A 279 -10.65 -2.54 25.21
N PHE A 280 -9.84 -1.65 24.66
CA PHE A 280 -9.37 -1.68 23.26
C PHE A 280 -8.32 -2.77 23.00
N ALA A 281 -7.25 -2.81 23.80
CA ALA A 281 -6.09 -3.67 23.60
C ALA A 281 -6.39 -5.17 23.79
N GLY A 282 -7.48 -5.51 24.47
CA GLY A 282 -7.90 -6.89 24.69
C GLY A 282 -7.26 -7.53 25.93
N PRO A 283 -7.15 -8.86 25.96
CA PRO A 283 -6.61 -9.61 24.83
C PRO A 283 -7.68 -10.25 23.93
N LEU A 284 -7.42 -10.22 22.63
CA LEU A 284 -7.96 -11.16 21.64
C LEU A 284 -6.83 -12.13 21.26
N GLU A 285 -6.89 -13.36 21.78
CA GLU A 285 -5.89 -14.39 21.50
C GLU A 285 -6.19 -15.14 20.20
N ILE A 286 -5.23 -15.16 19.27
CA ILE A 286 -5.37 -15.81 17.96
C ILE A 286 -4.05 -16.51 17.65
N ASN A 287 -4.09 -17.83 17.45
CA ASN A 287 -2.91 -18.65 17.14
C ASN A 287 -1.73 -18.48 18.12
N GLY A 288 -2.02 -18.23 19.41
CA GLY A 288 -1.01 -18.02 20.45
C GLY A 288 -0.43 -16.59 20.51
N ASP A 289 -0.94 -15.68 19.68
CA ASP A 289 -0.59 -14.25 19.70
C ASP A 289 -1.73 -13.39 20.24
N ASN A 290 -1.38 -12.25 20.83
CA ASN A 290 -2.34 -11.24 21.28
C ASN A 290 -2.58 -10.18 20.22
N PHE A 291 -3.85 -9.85 20.01
CA PHE A 291 -4.31 -8.77 19.16
C PHE A 291 -5.22 -7.82 19.94
N THR A 292 -5.32 -6.58 19.46
CA THR A 292 -6.37 -5.66 19.87
C THR A 292 -7.73 -6.24 19.48
N LYS A 293 -8.80 -5.79 20.13
CA LYS A 293 -10.14 -6.00 19.57
C LYS A 293 -10.23 -5.32 18.20
N ALA A 294 -11.11 -5.82 17.33
CA ALA A 294 -11.36 -5.20 16.04
C ALA A 294 -12.04 -3.83 16.21
N TRP A 295 -11.57 -2.85 15.45
CA TRP A 295 -11.95 -1.45 15.60
C TRP A 295 -12.12 -0.76 14.25
N LYS A 296 -12.80 0.39 14.22
CA LYS A 296 -12.88 1.27 13.04
C LYS A 296 -12.50 2.71 13.42
N TYR A 297 -12.08 3.52 12.44
CA TYR A 297 -11.79 4.93 12.69
C TYR A 297 -13.06 5.68 13.13
N ASP A 298 -12.91 6.59 14.08
CA ASP A 298 -13.94 7.60 14.35
C ASP A 298 -13.83 8.73 13.32
N MET A 299 -14.69 8.65 12.31
CA MET A 299 -14.70 9.62 11.21
C MET A 299 -15.37 10.94 11.57
N SER A 300 -16.02 11.05 12.74
CA SER A 300 -16.60 12.30 13.21
C SER A 300 -15.55 13.30 13.68
N LEU A 301 -14.35 12.81 13.99
CA LEU A 301 -13.22 13.64 14.36
C LEU A 301 -12.59 14.26 13.12
N PRO A 302 -12.17 15.54 13.17
CA PRO A 302 -11.41 16.13 12.09
C PRO A 302 -10.17 15.28 11.81
N VAL A 303 -9.94 14.94 10.54
CA VAL A 303 -8.76 14.18 10.15
C VAL A 303 -7.53 15.07 10.34
N ASN A 304 -6.86 14.93 11.48
CA ASN A 304 -5.55 15.53 11.73
C ASN A 304 -4.47 14.52 11.31
N TYR A 305 -4.31 14.28 10.01
CA TYR A 305 -3.24 13.42 9.53
C TYR A 305 -2.06 14.31 9.16
N ALA A 306 -1.25 14.79 10.12
CA ALA A 306 -0.06 15.58 9.76
C ALA A 306 0.85 14.76 8.82
N PRO A 307 1.30 15.32 7.67
CA PRO A 307 1.34 16.76 7.35
C PRO A 307 0.10 17.32 6.63
N PHE A 308 -0.95 16.53 6.39
CA PHE A 308 -2.15 16.93 5.67
C PHE A 308 -3.06 17.82 6.52
N GLU A 309 -3.59 18.86 5.88
CA GLU A 309 -4.54 19.82 6.45
C GLU A 309 -5.78 19.15 7.04
N THR A 310 -6.43 19.86 7.97
CA THR A 310 -7.69 19.45 8.58
C THR A 310 -8.77 19.27 7.50
N TYR A 311 -9.05 18.03 7.11
CA TYR A 311 -10.05 17.71 6.09
C TYR A 311 -11.18 16.87 6.70
N ASN A 312 -12.43 17.24 6.38
CA ASN A 312 -13.61 16.49 6.82
C ASN A 312 -14.10 15.57 5.70
N ILE A 313 -14.11 14.28 6.00
CA ILE A 313 -14.64 13.24 5.12
C ILE A 313 -16.11 13.51 4.81
N THR A 314 -16.52 13.26 3.57
CA THR A 314 -17.90 13.39 3.12
C THR A 314 -18.88 12.66 4.06
N GLY A 315 -19.84 13.42 4.56
CA GLY A 315 -20.85 12.97 5.51
C GLY A 315 -20.47 13.06 6.99
N TYR A 316 -19.34 13.68 7.33
CA TYR A 316 -18.86 13.84 8.70
C TYR A 316 -18.41 15.27 9.00
N GLY A 317 -18.31 15.62 10.28
CA GLY A 317 -17.88 16.94 10.73
C GLY A 317 -18.71 18.07 10.08
N SER A 318 -18.04 19.05 9.49
CA SER A 318 -18.69 20.13 8.75
C SER A 318 -19.11 19.78 7.32
N ASN A 319 -18.75 18.59 6.83
CA ASN A 319 -19.02 18.13 5.46
C ASN A 319 -20.25 17.22 5.46
N GLU A 320 -21.42 17.72 5.88
CA GLU A 320 -22.64 16.91 5.93
C GLU A 320 -23.08 16.45 4.52
N ALA A 321 -23.37 15.15 4.36
CA ALA A 321 -23.84 14.58 3.12
C ALA A 321 -25.36 14.34 3.21
N THR A 322 -26.13 15.28 2.68
CA THR A 322 -27.61 15.25 2.69
C THR A 322 -28.23 14.77 1.38
N TYR A 323 -27.41 14.33 0.42
CA TYR A 323 -27.82 13.90 -0.91
C TYR A 323 -27.96 12.37 -1.03
N ASP A 324 -28.72 11.94 -2.04
CA ASP A 324 -28.85 10.53 -2.41
C ASP A 324 -27.67 10.05 -3.27
N GLU A 325 -27.45 8.73 -3.30
CA GLU A 325 -26.52 8.09 -4.22
C GLU A 325 -26.71 8.57 -5.66
N ALA A 326 -25.63 9.04 -6.28
CA ALA A 326 -25.65 9.52 -7.67
C ALA A 326 -25.92 8.41 -8.69
N PHE A 327 -25.47 7.19 -8.38
CA PHE A 327 -25.51 6.03 -9.26
C PHE A 327 -25.89 4.78 -8.47
N SER A 328 -26.60 3.84 -9.11
CA SER A 328 -26.85 2.52 -8.53
C SER A 328 -25.52 1.74 -8.42
N PRO A 329 -25.32 0.91 -7.37
CA PRO A 329 -24.16 0.02 -7.32
C PRO A 329 -23.97 -0.86 -8.55
N ASN A 330 -25.07 -1.24 -9.22
CA ASN A 330 -25.02 -2.07 -10.43
C ASN A 330 -24.55 -1.29 -11.67
N ASP A 331 -24.62 0.04 -11.64
CA ASP A 331 -24.17 0.91 -12.74
C ASP A 331 -22.68 1.29 -12.57
N ILE A 332 -22.06 0.90 -11.46
CA ILE A 332 -20.65 1.15 -11.16
C ILE A 332 -19.87 -0.15 -11.34
N ILE A 333 -18.69 -0.07 -11.95
CA ILE A 333 -17.72 -1.17 -12.02
C ILE A 333 -16.35 -0.65 -11.65
N ILE A 334 -15.62 -1.41 -10.83
CA ILE A 334 -14.22 -1.08 -10.53
C ILE A 334 -13.32 -1.92 -11.42
N LEU A 335 -12.35 -1.27 -12.06
CA LEU A 335 -11.34 -1.89 -12.90
C LEU A 335 -10.00 -1.97 -12.16
N TYR A 336 -9.39 -3.15 -12.22
CA TYR A 336 -8.11 -3.47 -11.58
C TYR A 336 -7.16 -4.16 -12.57
N ASP A 337 -5.87 -4.01 -12.33
CA ASP A 337 -4.77 -4.79 -12.92
C ASP A 337 -4.11 -5.75 -11.90
N GLY A 338 -4.71 -5.88 -10.71
CA GLY A 338 -4.19 -6.66 -9.59
C GLY A 338 -3.25 -5.89 -8.65
N TYR A 339 -2.78 -4.69 -9.00
CA TYR A 339 -1.79 -3.95 -8.20
C TYR A 339 -2.37 -3.33 -6.92
N CYS A 340 -3.68 -3.08 -6.89
CA CYS A 340 -4.37 -2.38 -5.81
C CYS A 340 -3.92 -2.79 -4.40
N GLY A 341 -3.50 -1.81 -3.59
CA GLY A 341 -3.01 -2.04 -2.22
C GLY A 341 -3.22 -0.86 -1.27
N SER A 342 -2.94 -1.05 0.02
CA SER A 342 -3.07 -0.06 1.09
C SER A 342 -4.45 0.60 1.06
N THR A 343 -4.58 1.93 1.03
CA THR A 343 -5.85 2.65 0.89
C THR A 343 -6.74 2.14 -0.24
N CYS A 344 -6.16 1.76 -1.39
CA CYS A 344 -6.92 1.19 -2.48
C CYS A 344 -7.64 -0.09 -2.05
N SER A 345 -6.99 -0.94 -1.24
CA SER A 345 -7.63 -2.15 -0.70
C SER A 345 -8.81 -1.84 0.23
N ILE A 346 -8.72 -0.76 1.03
CA ILE A 346 -9.80 -0.30 1.91
C ILE A 346 -10.98 0.18 1.08
N PHE A 347 -10.72 1.09 0.12
CA PHE A 347 -11.74 1.59 -0.79
C PHE A 347 -12.41 0.45 -1.57
N SER A 348 -11.61 -0.48 -2.09
CA SER A 348 -12.09 -1.66 -2.82
C SER A 348 -12.99 -2.53 -1.95
N ASN A 349 -12.60 -2.75 -0.68
CA ASN A 349 -13.39 -3.50 0.28
C ASN A 349 -14.73 -2.80 0.57
N LEU A 350 -14.70 -1.50 0.84
CA LEU A 350 -15.91 -0.70 1.08
C LEU A 350 -16.86 -0.76 -0.13
N MET A 351 -16.35 -0.53 -1.33
CA MET A 351 -17.16 -0.56 -2.56
C MET A 351 -17.77 -1.95 -2.82
N LYS A 352 -16.99 -3.03 -2.66
CA LYS A 352 -17.49 -4.41 -2.85
C LYS A 352 -18.48 -4.81 -1.76
N ASN A 353 -18.05 -4.76 -0.50
CA ASN A 353 -18.77 -5.38 0.62
C ASN A 353 -19.89 -4.51 1.18
N VAL A 354 -19.71 -3.18 1.20
CA VAL A 354 -20.72 -2.22 1.69
C VAL A 354 -21.50 -1.62 0.53
N GLY A 355 -20.79 -1.14 -0.50
CA GLY A 355 -21.37 -0.54 -1.71
C GLY A 355 -22.17 -1.55 -2.54
N GLY A 356 -21.72 -2.79 -2.61
CA GLY A 356 -22.30 -3.82 -3.49
C GLY A 356 -21.85 -3.69 -4.95
N VAL A 357 -20.74 -3.01 -5.19
CA VAL A 357 -20.19 -2.73 -6.52
C VAL A 357 -19.38 -3.92 -7.02
N LYS A 358 -19.64 -4.31 -8.28
CA LYS A 358 -18.90 -5.38 -8.95
C LYS A 358 -17.54 -4.89 -9.45
N ASN A 359 -16.65 -5.82 -9.79
CA ASN A 359 -15.34 -5.46 -10.29
C ASN A 359 -14.79 -6.39 -11.38
N VAL A 360 -13.84 -5.85 -12.13
CA VAL A 360 -13.12 -6.49 -13.23
C VAL A 360 -11.63 -6.45 -12.93
N ALA A 361 -10.94 -7.58 -13.10
CA ALA A 361 -9.49 -7.63 -13.14
C ALA A 361 -9.01 -7.89 -14.58
N VAL A 362 -8.01 -7.17 -15.07
CA VAL A 362 -7.44 -7.38 -16.40
C VAL A 362 -6.06 -8.02 -16.32
N GLY A 363 -5.76 -8.90 -17.28
CA GLY A 363 -4.46 -9.53 -17.47
C GLY A 363 -4.32 -10.87 -16.78
N GLY A 364 -3.15 -11.09 -16.19
CA GLY A 364 -2.71 -12.33 -15.58
C GLY A 364 -2.09 -13.33 -16.55
N ILE A 365 -1.49 -14.37 -15.99
CA ILE A 365 -0.97 -15.54 -16.71
C ILE A 365 -1.99 -16.01 -17.77
N PRO A 366 -1.61 -16.28 -19.03
CA PRO A 366 -2.51 -16.59 -20.14
C PRO A 366 -3.15 -17.98 -20.03
N GLN A 367 -3.97 -18.16 -19.00
CA GLN A 367 -4.75 -19.35 -18.68
C GLN A 367 -6.16 -18.94 -18.28
N ASN A 368 -7.12 -19.84 -18.51
CA ASN A 368 -8.50 -19.67 -18.09
C ASN A 368 -8.63 -19.67 -16.56
N GLY A 369 -9.71 -19.07 -16.04
CA GLY A 369 -10.00 -18.99 -14.62
C GLY A 369 -9.91 -17.57 -14.03
N PRO A 370 -10.32 -17.42 -12.76
CA PRO A 370 -10.42 -16.13 -12.09
C PRO A 370 -9.05 -15.52 -11.77
N MET A 371 -9.05 -14.23 -11.45
CA MET A 371 -7.89 -13.49 -10.96
C MET A 371 -8.32 -12.67 -9.75
N GLN A 372 -7.44 -12.55 -8.76
CA GLN A 372 -7.69 -11.67 -7.62
C GLN A 372 -7.66 -10.20 -8.06
N ALA A 373 -8.69 -9.44 -7.68
CA ALA A 373 -8.80 -8.01 -8.03
C ALA A 373 -7.75 -7.14 -7.31
N VAL A 374 -7.57 -7.39 -6.01
CA VAL A 374 -6.69 -6.63 -5.12
C VAL A 374 -5.57 -7.55 -4.62
N ALA A 375 -4.38 -7.51 -5.19
CA ALA A 375 -3.28 -8.41 -4.80
C ALA A 375 -2.06 -7.70 -4.20
N GLY A 376 -2.14 -6.37 -4.05
CA GLY A 376 -1.20 -5.60 -3.24
C GLY A 376 -1.38 -5.87 -1.74
N THR A 377 -0.69 -5.08 -0.91
CA THR A 377 -0.88 -5.14 0.54
C THR A 377 -2.32 -4.79 0.90
N ARG A 378 -2.98 -5.64 1.68
CA ARG A 378 -4.34 -5.42 2.22
C ARG A 378 -4.34 -5.05 3.69
N GLY A 379 -3.17 -4.83 4.28
CA GLY A 379 -3.05 -4.11 5.55
C GLY A 379 -3.07 -2.60 5.33
N SER A 380 -3.64 -1.86 6.27
CA SER A 380 -4.05 -0.47 6.07
C SER A 380 -3.03 0.58 6.52
N GLN A 381 -1.98 0.23 7.25
CA GLN A 381 -1.03 1.23 7.75
C GLN A 381 0.41 0.71 7.80
N VAL A 382 1.27 1.42 7.10
CA VAL A 382 2.72 1.25 7.20
C VAL A 382 3.27 2.22 8.24
N ARG A 383 4.14 1.75 9.14
CA ARG A 383 4.96 2.59 10.03
C ARG A 383 6.42 2.37 9.70
N GLN A 384 7.13 3.47 9.48
CA GLN A 384 8.58 3.44 9.32
C GLN A 384 9.25 3.16 10.66
N HIS A 385 10.34 2.41 10.62
CA HIS A 385 11.13 2.08 11.80
C HIS A 385 11.54 3.34 12.57
N ASP A 386 12.05 4.36 11.87
CA ASP A 386 12.52 5.59 12.51
C ASP A 386 11.40 6.29 13.30
N SER A 387 10.16 6.29 12.80
CA SER A 387 9.01 6.84 13.53
C SER A 387 8.68 6.04 14.79
N MET A 388 8.66 4.70 14.71
CA MET A 388 8.42 3.83 15.87
C MET A 388 9.53 3.97 16.92
N ALA A 389 10.77 4.07 16.44
CA ALA A 389 11.95 4.17 17.27
C ALA A 389 12.02 5.54 17.97
N GLN A 390 11.69 6.64 17.28
CA GLN A 390 11.55 7.97 17.88
C GLN A 390 10.52 7.99 19.00
N VAL A 391 9.37 7.36 18.77
CA VAL A 391 8.30 7.24 19.78
C VAL A 391 8.77 6.45 21.00
N ALA A 392 9.41 5.30 20.80
CA ALA A 392 9.95 4.50 21.89
C ALA A 392 11.00 5.28 22.70
N GLU A 393 11.90 6.02 22.04
CA GLU A 393 12.91 6.83 22.72
C GLU A 393 12.28 8.04 23.45
N LEU A 394 11.23 8.66 22.91
CA LEU A 394 10.50 9.73 23.60
C LEU A 394 9.88 9.23 24.90
N VAL A 395 9.21 8.07 24.86
CA VAL A 395 8.65 7.43 26.05
C VAL A 395 9.75 7.05 27.04
N ARG A 396 10.80 6.38 26.56
CA ARG A 396 11.92 5.93 27.38
C ARG A 396 12.63 7.09 28.07
N SER A 397 13.05 8.11 27.32
CA SER A 397 13.78 9.26 27.86
C SER A 397 12.92 10.11 28.79
N GLY A 398 11.62 10.24 28.49
CA GLY A 398 10.65 10.87 29.39
C GLY A 398 10.54 10.13 30.71
N LEU A 399 10.29 8.82 30.71
CA LEU A 399 10.06 8.06 31.93
C LEU A 399 11.33 7.84 32.80
N LEU A 400 12.53 8.00 32.23
CA LEU A 400 13.79 7.94 32.97
C LEU A 400 14.12 9.22 33.75
N ASP A 401 13.56 10.36 33.35
CA ASP A 401 13.84 11.64 33.99
C ASP A 401 13.10 11.77 35.33
N SER A 402 13.76 11.30 36.40
CA SER A 402 13.25 11.34 37.77
C SER A 402 13.38 12.71 38.44
N GLN A 403 13.98 13.70 37.79
CA GLN A 403 14.08 15.06 38.36
C GLN A 403 12.82 15.89 38.07
N ASN A 404 11.92 15.33 37.26
CA ASN A 404 10.72 15.96 36.79
C ASN A 404 9.47 15.30 37.40
N GLY A 405 8.70 16.07 38.17
CA GLY A 405 7.55 15.54 38.91
C GLY A 405 6.44 14.95 38.03
N SER A 406 6.17 15.52 36.85
CA SER A 406 5.12 15.04 35.94
C SER A 406 5.50 13.72 35.28
N ARG A 407 6.79 13.56 34.93
CA ARG A 407 7.33 12.32 34.35
C ARG A 407 7.40 11.21 35.38
N GLU A 408 7.81 11.52 36.61
CA GLU A 408 7.77 10.58 37.72
C GLU A 408 6.33 10.14 38.04
N ALA A 409 5.38 11.08 38.06
CA ALA A 409 3.97 10.78 38.26
C ALA A 409 3.43 9.83 37.18
N LEU A 410 3.72 10.09 35.90
CA LEU A 410 3.32 9.21 34.79
C LEU A 410 3.95 7.81 34.93
N ARG A 411 5.24 7.72 35.26
CA ARG A 411 5.91 6.41 35.50
C ARG A 411 5.26 5.66 36.66
N SER A 412 4.96 6.35 37.76
CA SER A 412 4.33 5.77 38.95
C SER A 412 2.92 5.27 38.64
N GLU A 413 2.12 6.04 37.89
CA GLU A 413 0.77 5.66 37.47
C GLU A 413 0.79 4.42 36.56
N LEU A 414 1.81 4.30 35.71
CA LEU A 414 2.02 3.13 34.87
C LEU A 414 2.55 1.91 35.64
N GLY A 415 2.96 2.08 36.90
CA GLY A 415 3.52 1.02 37.74
C GLY A 415 4.87 0.50 37.25
N LEU A 416 5.67 1.35 36.61
CA LEU A 416 6.95 0.96 36.00
C LEU A 416 8.14 1.27 36.92
N THR A 417 9.06 0.31 37.02
CA THR A 417 10.38 0.52 37.62
C THR A 417 11.33 1.17 36.63
N LEU A 418 12.40 1.83 37.12
CA LEU A 418 13.45 2.37 36.25
C LEU A 418 14.07 1.30 35.35
N ALA A 419 14.31 0.09 35.88
CA ALA A 419 14.87 -1.02 35.11
C ALA A 419 13.96 -1.45 33.94
N GLN A 420 12.63 -1.47 34.14
CA GLN A 420 11.68 -1.77 33.07
C GLN A 420 11.63 -0.67 32.00
N VAL A 421 11.86 0.59 32.39
CA VAL A 421 11.97 1.69 31.43
C VAL A 421 13.29 1.59 30.65
N GLU A 422 14.38 1.22 31.31
CA GLU A 422 15.69 1.02 30.65
C GLU A 422 15.66 -0.10 29.59
N ASP A 423 14.79 -1.11 29.76
CA ASP A 423 14.59 -2.23 28.83
C ASP A 423 13.78 -1.85 27.58
N ILE A 424 13.11 -0.68 27.56
CA ILE A 424 12.43 -0.20 26.35
C ILE A 424 13.47 0.00 25.25
N PRO A 425 13.31 -0.61 24.05
CA PRO A 425 14.32 -0.55 23.00
C PRO A 425 14.72 0.88 22.65
N SER A 426 16.01 1.20 22.78
CA SER A 426 16.53 2.50 22.35
C SER A 426 16.93 2.46 20.88
N THR A 427 16.62 3.56 20.17
CA THR A 427 17.11 3.81 18.80
C THR A 427 18.63 3.79 18.70
N ARG A 428 19.34 4.02 19.82
CA ARG A 428 20.79 4.00 19.93
C ARG A 428 21.39 2.60 20.06
N GLN A 429 20.57 1.58 20.35
CA GLN A 429 21.01 0.21 20.66
C GLN A 429 20.64 -0.81 19.58
N ALA A 430 19.72 -0.49 18.66
CA ALA A 430 19.62 -1.26 17.42
C ALA A 430 21.01 -1.22 16.75
N PRO A 431 21.59 -2.30 16.19
CA PRO A 431 22.89 -2.26 15.50
C PRO A 431 22.83 -1.69 14.08
N TRP A 432 21.63 -1.31 13.61
CA TRP A 432 21.36 -0.94 12.22
C TRP A 432 20.36 0.22 12.16
N ARG A 433 20.54 1.19 11.25
CA ARG A 433 19.40 1.92 10.68
C ARG A 433 18.82 1.05 9.59
N VAL A 434 17.88 0.18 9.95
CA VAL A 434 17.15 -0.56 8.93
C VAL A 434 16.15 0.41 8.32
N GLY A 435 16.26 0.68 7.02
CA GLY A 435 15.15 1.17 6.22
C GLY A 435 14.07 0.09 6.20
N MET A 436 13.34 -0.03 7.30
CA MET A 436 12.29 -1.02 7.51
C MET A 436 10.99 -0.27 7.71
N ALA A 437 9.96 -0.74 7.02
CA ALA A 437 8.61 -0.32 7.24
C ALA A 437 7.78 -1.56 7.57
N LEU A 438 6.98 -1.50 8.62
CA LEU A 438 6.11 -2.58 9.03
C LEU A 438 4.67 -2.21 8.70
N ASN A 439 3.93 -3.14 8.11
CA ASN A 439 2.49 -3.03 8.13
C ASN A 439 2.01 -3.43 9.53
N ILE A 440 1.43 -2.48 10.25
CA ILE A 440 1.04 -2.65 11.65
C ILE A 440 -0.46 -2.92 11.83
N LEU A 441 -1.24 -2.80 10.75
CA LEU A 441 -2.70 -2.93 10.78
C LEU A 441 -3.20 -3.98 9.80
N ASP A 442 -3.76 -5.05 10.36
CA ASP A 442 -4.58 -5.99 9.63
C ASP A 442 -5.94 -5.36 9.35
N GLN A 443 -6.41 -5.42 8.11
CA GLN A 443 -7.85 -5.29 7.83
C GLN A 443 -8.50 -6.67 7.96
N VAL A 444 -9.65 -6.75 8.64
CA VAL A 444 -10.40 -7.98 8.90
C VAL A 444 -11.87 -7.83 8.50
N SER A 445 -12.53 -8.95 8.24
CA SER A 445 -13.96 -8.98 7.88
C SER A 445 -14.84 -9.06 9.12
N THR A 446 -16.02 -8.43 9.09
CA THR A 446 -17.05 -8.63 10.13
C THR A 446 -17.51 -10.08 10.26
N GLY A 447 -17.37 -10.89 9.19
CA GLY A 447 -17.69 -12.32 9.20
C GLY A 447 -16.57 -13.22 9.71
N ASN A 448 -15.33 -12.73 9.75
CA ASN A 448 -14.18 -13.46 10.28
C ASN A 448 -13.12 -12.46 10.77
N LEU A 449 -13.08 -12.29 12.09
CA LEU A 449 -12.13 -11.41 12.76
C LEU A 449 -10.76 -12.05 12.98
N GLU A 450 -10.60 -13.34 12.70
CA GLU A 450 -9.36 -14.10 12.95
C GLU A 450 -8.37 -14.03 11.80
N ILE A 451 -8.87 -14.09 10.55
CA ILE A 451 -8.04 -14.14 9.35
C ILE A 451 -8.05 -12.77 8.65
N PRO A 452 -6.90 -12.07 8.56
CA PRO A 452 -6.77 -10.81 7.84
C PRO A 452 -7.06 -10.95 6.34
N TYR A 453 -7.55 -9.87 5.73
CA TYR A 453 -7.76 -9.80 4.28
C TYR A 453 -6.49 -10.06 3.47
N GLN A 454 -5.31 -9.84 4.06
CA GLN A 454 -3.99 -10.18 3.49
C GLN A 454 -3.84 -11.67 3.19
N PHE A 455 -4.52 -12.56 3.92
CA PHE A 455 -4.35 -14.01 3.81
C PHE A 455 -5.57 -14.72 3.21
N VAL A 456 -6.47 -13.98 2.59
CA VAL A 456 -7.64 -14.54 1.92
C VAL A 456 -7.68 -14.11 0.47
N TYR A 457 -8.15 -15.02 -0.37
CA TYR A 457 -8.35 -14.83 -1.80
C TYR A 457 -9.73 -14.23 -2.09
N GLU A 458 -9.74 -13.18 -2.93
CA GLU A 458 -10.97 -12.58 -3.46
C GLU A 458 -10.86 -12.40 -4.98
N ALA A 459 -11.47 -13.33 -5.73
CA ALA A 459 -11.60 -13.21 -7.17
C ALA A 459 -12.35 -11.94 -7.59
N ALA A 460 -11.99 -11.41 -8.74
CA ALA A 460 -12.82 -10.44 -9.43
C ALA A 460 -14.14 -11.06 -9.93
N ASN A 461 -15.18 -10.24 -10.14
CA ASN A 461 -16.44 -10.73 -10.74
C ASN A 461 -16.26 -11.11 -12.21
N CYS A 462 -15.29 -10.51 -12.89
CA CYS A 462 -14.90 -10.87 -14.24
C CYS A 462 -13.41 -10.67 -14.39
N ARG A 463 -12.74 -11.57 -15.10
CA ARG A 463 -11.37 -11.38 -15.56
C ARG A 463 -11.37 -11.09 -17.06
N LEU A 464 -10.58 -10.12 -17.51
CA LEU A 464 -10.32 -9.86 -18.93
C LEU A 464 -8.86 -10.21 -19.26
N PHE A 465 -8.58 -10.60 -20.50
CA PHE A 465 -7.20 -10.58 -21.00
C PHE A 465 -6.90 -9.19 -21.60
N TYR A 466 -5.65 -8.75 -21.48
CA TYR A 466 -5.19 -7.60 -22.26
C TYR A 466 -5.22 -7.91 -23.75
N THR A 467 -5.74 -6.99 -24.54
CA THR A 467 -5.53 -6.94 -25.99
C THR A 467 -4.51 -5.86 -26.31
N ILE A 468 -3.92 -5.91 -27.51
CA ILE A 468 -2.99 -4.87 -27.95
C ILE A 468 -3.66 -3.49 -28.05
N ASP A 469 -4.95 -3.47 -28.40
CA ASP A 469 -5.73 -2.23 -28.50
C ASP A 469 -5.95 -1.61 -27.13
N MET A 470 -6.26 -2.43 -26.11
CA MET A 470 -6.36 -1.97 -24.71
C MET A 470 -5.06 -1.37 -24.17
N ILE A 471 -3.91 -1.91 -24.58
CA ILE A 471 -2.60 -1.39 -24.17
C ILE A 471 -2.29 -0.05 -24.86
N ARG A 472 -2.68 0.09 -26.14
CA ARG A 472 -2.44 1.29 -26.95
C ARG A 472 -3.43 2.41 -26.63
N ASP A 473 -4.65 2.07 -26.23
CA ASP A 473 -5.73 2.99 -25.92
C ASP A 473 -6.53 2.44 -24.73
N VAL A 474 -6.41 3.12 -23.59
CA VAL A 474 -7.06 2.70 -22.34
C VAL A 474 -8.59 2.80 -22.44
N THR A 475 -9.13 3.62 -23.34
CA THR A 475 -10.59 3.76 -23.50
C THR A 475 -11.23 2.45 -23.95
N VAL A 476 -10.52 1.65 -24.75
CA VAL A 476 -10.97 0.31 -25.17
C VAL A 476 -11.11 -0.62 -23.96
N LEU A 477 -10.20 -0.50 -22.98
CA LEU A 477 -10.29 -1.26 -21.73
C LEU A 477 -11.44 -0.77 -20.86
N TRP A 478 -11.61 0.54 -20.73
CA TRP A 478 -12.73 1.13 -19.97
C TRP A 478 -14.09 0.73 -20.55
N GLU A 479 -14.23 0.71 -21.87
CA GLU A 479 -15.46 0.25 -22.53
C GLU A 479 -15.72 -1.24 -22.30
N ALA A 480 -14.68 -2.08 -22.32
CA ALA A 480 -14.82 -3.49 -21.97
C ALA A 480 -15.30 -3.68 -20.53
N ALA A 481 -14.75 -2.92 -19.57
CA ALA A 481 -15.21 -2.94 -18.18
C ALA A 481 -16.68 -2.44 -18.05
N ALA A 482 -17.04 -1.37 -18.76
CA ALA A 482 -18.40 -0.83 -18.75
C ALA A 482 -19.44 -1.80 -19.33
N LYS A 483 -19.06 -2.67 -20.28
CA LYS A 483 -19.94 -3.76 -20.76
C LYS A 483 -20.26 -4.74 -19.64
N VAL A 484 -19.28 -5.11 -18.81
CA VAL A 484 -19.47 -5.98 -17.64
C VAL A 484 -20.43 -5.36 -16.61
N ALA A 485 -20.33 -4.05 -16.38
CA ALA A 485 -21.29 -3.32 -15.53
C ALA A 485 -22.75 -3.51 -16.02
N GLY A 486 -22.94 -3.50 -17.35
CA GLY A 486 -24.24 -3.73 -17.99
C GLY A 486 -24.67 -5.21 -18.05
N GLY A 487 -23.91 -6.12 -17.45
CA GLY A 487 -24.20 -7.56 -17.43
C GLY A 487 -23.63 -8.34 -18.62
N ASP A 488 -22.95 -7.69 -19.57
CA ASP A 488 -22.29 -8.39 -20.67
C ASP A 488 -20.95 -8.97 -20.20
N THR A 489 -20.93 -10.29 -20.02
CA THR A 489 -19.77 -11.06 -19.56
C THR A 489 -19.12 -11.85 -20.70
N SER A 490 -19.49 -11.60 -21.96
CA SER A 490 -18.98 -12.35 -23.12
C SER A 490 -17.47 -12.20 -23.32
N ALA A 491 -16.90 -11.07 -22.89
CA ALA A 491 -15.46 -10.79 -22.94
C ALA A 491 -14.69 -11.38 -21.74
N CYS A 492 -15.39 -11.88 -20.71
CA CYS A 492 -14.73 -12.45 -19.55
C CYS A 492 -14.02 -13.75 -19.92
N VAL A 493 -12.83 -13.94 -19.35
CA VAL A 493 -12.04 -15.17 -19.51
C VAL A 493 -12.92 -16.37 -19.11
N PRO A 494 -12.94 -17.47 -19.88
CA PRO A 494 -13.73 -18.65 -19.54
C PRO A 494 -13.48 -19.13 -18.11
N GLY A 495 -14.56 -19.35 -17.36
CA GLY A 495 -14.50 -19.76 -15.95
C GLY A 495 -14.13 -18.65 -14.95
N SER A 496 -14.06 -17.38 -15.37
CA SER A 496 -13.77 -16.25 -14.47
C SER A 496 -14.99 -15.49 -13.96
N VAL A 497 -16.15 -15.66 -14.60
CA VAL A 497 -17.38 -14.92 -14.24
C VAL A 497 -17.88 -15.40 -12.88
N ASP A 498 -17.99 -14.45 -11.94
CA ASP A 498 -18.42 -14.66 -10.56
C ASP A 498 -17.76 -15.91 -9.93
N GLY A 499 -16.45 -16.06 -10.17
CA GLY A 499 -15.66 -17.18 -9.69
C GLY A 499 -15.59 -17.28 -8.15
N PRO A 500 -15.07 -18.38 -7.60
CA PRO A 500 -15.00 -18.57 -6.16
C PRO A 500 -14.25 -17.43 -5.45
N GLY A 501 -14.83 -16.89 -4.37
CA GLY A 501 -14.30 -15.72 -3.63
C GLY A 501 -14.75 -14.35 -4.17
N SER A 502 -15.50 -14.29 -5.28
CA SER A 502 -16.04 -13.03 -5.80
C SER A 502 -17.25 -12.51 -5.03
N GLU A 503 -17.95 -13.39 -4.29
CA GLU A 503 -19.08 -13.02 -3.44
C GLU A 503 -18.70 -12.05 -2.32
N ARG A 504 -19.64 -11.19 -1.94
CA ARG A 504 -19.45 -10.21 -0.84
C ARG A 504 -19.27 -10.93 0.48
N ASN A 505 -18.32 -10.46 1.29
CA ASN A 505 -18.04 -10.98 2.63
C ASN A 505 -17.78 -12.50 2.68
N LYS A 506 -17.36 -13.11 1.56
CA LYS A 506 -17.06 -14.54 1.46
C LYS A 506 -15.71 -14.77 0.77
N PRO A 507 -14.62 -14.22 1.31
CA PRO A 507 -13.31 -14.52 0.78
C PRO A 507 -12.93 -15.97 1.08
N LEU A 508 -11.97 -16.52 0.33
CA LEU A 508 -11.50 -17.89 0.50
C LEU A 508 -10.16 -17.91 1.23
N VAL A 509 -9.96 -18.86 2.13
CA VAL A 509 -8.65 -19.04 2.79
C VAL A 509 -7.62 -19.68 1.83
N GLU A 510 -8.09 -20.42 0.83
CA GLU A 510 -7.26 -21.02 -0.22
C GLU A 510 -7.63 -20.46 -1.60
N SER A 511 -6.63 -20.12 -2.41
CA SER A 511 -6.84 -19.67 -3.79
C SER A 511 -7.16 -20.86 -4.71
N PRO A 512 -8.26 -20.83 -5.48
CA PRO A 512 -8.57 -21.88 -6.44
C PRO A 512 -7.55 -21.87 -7.59
N GLY A 513 -6.83 -22.98 -7.78
CA GLY A 513 -5.97 -23.19 -8.96
C GLY A 513 -4.52 -22.76 -8.83
N PHE A 514 -4.10 -22.28 -7.65
CA PHE A 514 -2.70 -22.01 -7.34
C PHE A 514 -2.35 -22.59 -5.97
N SER A 515 -2.08 -23.90 -5.90
CA SER A 515 -1.29 -24.41 -4.77
C SER A 515 0.16 -23.95 -4.93
N HIS A 516 0.89 -23.82 -3.81
CA HIS A 516 2.34 -23.60 -3.85
C HIS A 516 3.01 -24.62 -4.80
N ASP A 517 2.55 -25.87 -4.77
CA ASP A 517 3.02 -26.95 -5.63
C ASP A 517 2.72 -26.70 -7.12
N ASP A 518 1.60 -26.10 -7.50
CA ASP A 518 1.24 -25.89 -8.92
C ASP A 518 2.06 -24.77 -9.57
N ILE A 519 2.38 -23.72 -8.80
CA ILE A 519 3.28 -22.64 -9.24
C ILE A 519 4.67 -23.21 -9.51
N TRP A 520 5.20 -24.04 -8.61
CA TRP A 520 6.56 -24.61 -8.74
C TRP A 520 6.64 -25.85 -9.65
N LYS A 521 5.57 -26.61 -9.84
CA LYS A 521 5.51 -27.71 -10.83
C LYS A 521 5.63 -27.18 -12.26
N ASN A 522 5.05 -26.01 -12.56
CA ASN A 522 5.20 -25.36 -13.87
C ASN A 522 6.59 -24.75 -14.07
N ALA A 523 7.24 -24.27 -13.01
CA ALA A 523 8.64 -23.86 -13.05
C ALA A 523 9.60 -25.05 -13.27
N ASN A 524 9.26 -26.23 -12.74
CA ASN A 524 10.04 -27.46 -12.91
C ASN A 524 9.77 -28.23 -14.22
N SER A 525 8.65 -27.97 -14.90
CA SER A 525 8.34 -28.59 -16.20
C SER A 525 9.13 -27.96 -17.35
N THR A 526 9.71 -26.78 -17.14
CA THR A 526 10.83 -26.30 -17.94
C THR A 526 12.07 -27.03 -17.45
N LYS A 527 12.61 -27.95 -18.26
CA LYS A 527 13.93 -28.59 -18.02
C LYS A 527 15.03 -27.52 -17.99
N LEU A 528 15.16 -26.81 -16.87
CA LEU A 528 16.34 -26.04 -16.53
C LEU A 528 17.42 -27.07 -16.23
N LEU A 529 18.43 -27.09 -17.10
CA LEU A 529 19.59 -27.95 -17.01
C LEU A 529 20.14 -27.93 -15.58
N ALA A 530 20.32 -29.12 -15.01
CA ALA A 530 21.01 -29.32 -13.76
C ALA A 530 22.33 -28.54 -13.76
N VAL A 531 22.38 -27.45 -13.00
CA VAL A 531 23.64 -26.77 -12.71
C VAL A 531 24.31 -27.60 -11.62
N ASN A 532 25.37 -28.30 -11.98
CA ASN A 532 26.25 -28.98 -11.04
C ASN A 532 26.81 -27.95 -10.06
N ASN A 533 26.22 -27.84 -8.87
CA ASN A 533 26.80 -27.12 -7.75
C ASN A 533 27.89 -27.99 -7.12
N THR A 534 29.13 -27.81 -7.59
CA THR A 534 30.31 -28.16 -6.80
C THR A 534 30.81 -26.93 -6.07
N SER A 535 30.39 -26.75 -4.82
CA SER A 535 31.21 -26.07 -3.82
C SER A 535 30.69 -26.32 -2.39
N GLY A 536 31.45 -27.14 -1.66
CA GLY A 536 31.69 -26.99 -0.22
C GLY A 536 30.54 -27.24 0.74
N GLY A 537 30.43 -28.48 1.21
CA GLY A 537 29.58 -28.84 2.35
C GLY A 537 30.12 -28.34 3.68
N GLY A 538 29.19 -28.04 4.58
CA GLY A 538 29.34 -28.05 6.02
C GLY A 538 28.01 -28.51 6.59
N ASN A 539 27.94 -29.79 6.97
CA ASN A 539 26.85 -30.35 7.76
C ASN A 539 26.89 -29.70 9.14
N ASP A 540 25.80 -29.10 9.59
CA ASP A 540 25.42 -29.10 10.99
C ASP A 540 23.89 -29.07 11.08
N ASP A 541 23.35 -30.19 11.57
CA ASP A 541 21.97 -30.36 11.97
C ASP A 541 21.71 -29.52 13.23
N SER A 542 21.04 -28.38 13.08
CA SER A 542 20.28 -27.78 14.18
C SER A 542 19.10 -27.02 13.61
N GLU A 543 17.89 -27.50 13.92
CA GLU A 543 16.64 -26.78 13.78
C GLU A 543 16.74 -25.46 14.57
N SER A 544 16.99 -24.37 13.86
CA SER A 544 16.67 -23.03 14.33
C SER A 544 16.04 -22.27 13.17
N SER A 545 14.96 -21.58 13.48
CA SER A 545 14.21 -20.68 12.61
C SER A 545 15.15 -19.64 11.97
N ALA A 546 15.70 -19.98 10.81
CA ALA A 546 16.47 -19.05 10.01
C ALA A 546 15.50 -18.03 9.39
N SER A 547 15.25 -16.95 10.11
CA SER A 547 14.77 -15.69 9.58
C SER A 547 15.67 -15.30 8.41
N ARG A 548 15.25 -15.61 7.18
CA ARG A 548 15.92 -15.12 5.98
C ARG A 548 15.65 -13.63 5.90
N MET A 549 16.55 -12.86 6.51
CA MET A 549 16.57 -11.41 6.40
C MET A 549 16.97 -11.06 4.96
N THR A 550 15.98 -10.85 4.10
CA THR A 550 16.22 -10.33 2.76
C THR A 550 16.61 -8.86 2.92
N MET A 551 17.90 -8.56 2.87
CA MET A 551 18.38 -7.19 2.81
C MET A 551 17.96 -6.62 1.45
N ALA A 552 16.84 -5.91 1.41
CA ALA A 552 16.42 -5.15 0.25
C ALA A 552 17.32 -3.90 0.16
N ALA A 553 18.54 -4.07 -0.35
CA ALA A 553 19.11 -2.97 -1.12
C ALA A 553 18.17 -2.79 -2.32
N SER A 554 17.69 -1.58 -2.57
CA SER A 554 16.87 -1.26 -3.75
C SER A 554 17.70 -1.50 -5.01
N VAL A 555 17.74 -2.76 -5.42
CA VAL A 555 18.44 -3.28 -6.58
C VAL A 555 17.39 -3.33 -7.67
N PHE A 556 17.25 -2.21 -8.37
CA PHE A 556 16.36 -2.13 -9.53
C PHE A 556 17.03 -2.80 -10.71
N VAL A 557 16.35 -3.83 -11.23
CA VAL A 557 16.81 -4.62 -12.35
C VAL A 557 16.05 -4.28 -13.63
N VAL A 558 16.66 -3.48 -14.50
CA VAL A 558 16.02 -3.06 -15.74
C VAL A 558 16.73 -3.65 -16.95
N SER A 559 15.93 -4.17 -17.88
CA SER A 559 16.36 -4.59 -19.21
C SER A 559 15.89 -3.55 -20.22
N PHE A 560 16.81 -2.87 -20.91
CA PHE A 560 16.50 -1.89 -21.96
C PHE A 560 16.40 -2.57 -23.33
N LEU A 561 15.42 -2.13 -24.13
CA LEU A 561 15.36 -2.42 -25.56
C LEU A 561 15.09 -1.12 -26.31
N THR A 562 16.12 -0.57 -26.95
CA THR A 562 15.97 0.47 -27.97
C THR A 562 15.51 -0.19 -29.26
N ALA A 563 14.21 -0.18 -29.53
CA ALA A 563 13.69 -0.54 -30.83
C ALA A 563 13.85 0.66 -31.78
N LEU A 564 14.89 0.62 -32.62
CA LEU A 564 14.88 1.32 -33.90
C LEU A 564 13.84 0.62 -34.79
N LEU A 565 12.70 1.27 -35.02
CA LEU A 565 11.74 0.89 -36.05
C LEU A 565 11.57 2.05 -37.02
N LEU A 566 12.22 1.90 -38.17
CA LEU A 566 11.77 2.41 -39.47
C LEU A 566 10.66 1.49 -39.98
#